data_AF-A0A0F9KC45-F1
#
_entry.id   AF-A0A0F9KC45-F1
#
_cell.length_a   1.000
_cell.length_b   1.000
_cell.length_c   1.000
_cell.angle_alpha   90.00
_cell.angle_beta   90.00
_cell.angle_gamma   90.00
#
_symmetry.space_group_name_H-M   'P 1'
#
loop_
_entity.id
_entity.type
_entity.pdbx_description
1 polymer ?
#
loop_
_entity_poly.entity_id
_entity_poly.type
_entity_poly.pdbx_seq_one_letter_code
_entity_poly.pdbx_strand_id
1 'polypeptide(L)'
;MYEDAGEIMKLVSARRTEMEPLRTRFQDDFGIYTLEESPDFKPGYKKYTSPAPKNFFNKILDGGNRASLTIQVNTGEDAQEDERANANDAELFLIGALNDIDRNGRKRRQKALRRLITFFGCLRGWAVLRCLVHVPAGETHTVFKVDVWDIMHTTWEDGVDGLEWIAYQRKATKAQILGEYGVEIEGADATITDFWTKEKNCVVLNQGEFLKDPEPHNIGHVPLGVFDVGDMPDLQTKDFSGTGGSAGALNTMEFQGESVYSTVRGL
;
A
#
# COMPACT_ATOMS: atom_id res chain seq x y z
N MET A 1 4.35 -17.78 -15.35
CA MET A 1 5.60 -17.01 -15.51
C MET A 1 6.49 -16.99 -14.27
N TYR A 2 6.03 -17.39 -13.08
CA TYR A 2 6.90 -17.51 -11.90
C TYR A 2 6.55 -18.80 -11.14
N GLU A 3 7.39 -19.82 -11.29
CA GLU A 3 7.20 -21.15 -10.67
C GLU A 3 8.30 -21.47 -9.66
N ASP A 4 9.39 -20.71 -9.68
CA ASP A 4 10.50 -20.84 -8.73
C ASP A 4 10.48 -19.70 -7.71
N ALA A 5 10.52 -20.04 -6.42
CA ALA A 5 10.55 -19.08 -5.33
C ALA A 5 11.83 -18.22 -5.37
N GLY A 6 12.96 -18.79 -5.79
CA GLY A 6 14.23 -18.09 -5.90
C GLY A 6 14.22 -17.01 -6.98
N GLU A 7 13.60 -17.28 -8.13
CA GLU A 7 13.38 -16.31 -9.20
C GLU A 7 12.53 -15.12 -8.74
N ILE A 8 11.41 -15.39 -8.04
CA ILE A 8 10.56 -14.34 -7.46
C ILE A 8 11.37 -13.46 -6.51
N MET A 9 12.17 -14.07 -5.63
CA MET A 9 12.94 -13.32 -4.66
C MET A 9 14.07 -12.51 -5.29
N LYS A 10 14.70 -13.01 -6.37
CA LYS A 10 15.67 -12.24 -7.17
C LYS A 10 15.01 -11.04 -7.84
N LEU A 11 13.86 -11.24 -8.48
CA LEU A 11 13.07 -10.17 -9.11
C LEU A 11 12.69 -9.09 -8.10
N VAL A 12 12.08 -9.49 -6.98
CA VAL A 12 11.66 -8.56 -5.91
C VAL A 12 12.86 -7.83 -5.33
N SER A 13 14.00 -8.49 -5.14
CA SER A 13 15.21 -7.86 -4.60
C SER A 13 15.82 -6.85 -5.57
N ALA A 14 15.92 -7.19 -6.86
CA ALA A 14 16.44 -6.29 -7.89
C ALA A 14 15.58 -5.02 -7.98
N ARG A 15 14.26 -5.19 -8.07
CA ARG A 15 13.33 -4.05 -8.13
C ARG A 15 13.32 -3.25 -6.83
N ARG A 16 13.47 -3.91 -5.69
CA ARG A 16 13.60 -3.23 -4.39
C ARG A 16 14.83 -2.31 -4.37
N THR A 17 15.97 -2.76 -4.89
CA THR A 17 17.19 -1.96 -4.98
C THR A 17 17.00 -0.74 -5.89
N GLU A 18 16.30 -0.90 -7.01
CA GLU A 18 15.94 0.23 -7.87
C GLU A 18 15.09 1.25 -7.10
N MET A 19 14.09 0.79 -6.36
CA MET A 19 13.20 1.65 -5.58
C MET A 19 13.82 2.25 -4.30
N GLU A 20 15.11 2.03 -4.04
CA GLU A 20 15.75 2.48 -2.79
C GLU A 20 15.70 4.00 -2.56
N PRO A 21 15.83 4.88 -3.57
CA PRO A 21 15.66 6.33 -3.37
C PRO A 21 14.27 6.68 -2.83
N LEU A 22 13.23 6.06 -3.39
CA LEU A 22 11.84 6.25 -2.95
C LEU A 22 11.62 5.71 -1.52
N ARG A 23 12.27 4.58 -1.18
CA ARG A 23 12.20 4.00 0.16
C ARG A 23 12.92 4.84 1.21
N THR A 24 14.08 5.39 0.86
CA THR A 24 14.81 6.32 1.72
C THR A 24 13.94 7.53 2.01
N ARG A 25 13.28 8.09 0.98
CA ARG A 25 12.30 9.18 1.15
C ARG A 25 11.18 8.83 2.13
N PHE A 26 10.59 7.64 2.03
CA PHE A 26 9.54 7.18 2.96
C PHE A 26 10.05 7.03 4.40
N GLN A 27 11.30 6.58 4.56
CA GLN A 27 11.93 6.41 5.87
C GLN A 27 12.26 7.76 6.49
N ASP A 28 12.79 8.70 5.72
CA ASP A 28 13.11 10.07 6.16
C ASP A 28 11.84 10.79 6.64
N ASP A 29 10.76 10.71 5.87
CA ASP A 29 9.46 11.28 6.24
C ASP A 29 8.89 10.65 7.52
N PHE A 30 9.09 9.34 7.70
CA PHE A 30 8.73 8.67 8.94
C PHE A 30 9.59 9.14 10.12
N GLY A 31 10.88 9.34 9.92
CA GLY A 31 11.81 9.91 10.90
C GLY A 31 11.39 11.31 11.36
N ILE A 32 10.96 12.16 10.43
CA ILE A 32 10.40 13.49 10.74
C ILE A 32 9.14 13.37 11.61
N TYR A 33 8.26 12.40 11.31
CA TYR A 33 7.05 12.17 12.10
C TYR A 33 7.33 11.61 13.50
N THR A 34 8.29 10.68 13.62
CA THR A 34 8.70 10.08 14.90
C THR A 34 9.58 11.00 15.73
N LEU A 35 9.99 12.15 15.18
CA LEU A 35 10.91 13.11 15.79
C LEU A 35 12.28 12.47 16.06
N GLU A 36 12.73 11.62 15.14
CA GLU A 36 14.08 11.06 15.15
C GLU A 36 15.13 12.19 15.18
N GLU A 37 16.23 11.93 15.88
CA GLU A 37 17.28 12.93 16.04
C GLU A 37 17.96 13.17 14.69
N SER A 38 18.07 14.44 14.28
CA SER A 38 18.90 14.78 13.13
C SER A 38 20.36 14.43 13.41
N PRO A 39 21.05 13.75 12.47
CA PRO A 39 22.45 13.35 12.63
C PRO A 39 23.41 14.56 12.73
N ASP A 40 22.98 15.74 12.30
CA ASP A 40 23.81 16.96 12.21
C ASP A 40 23.94 17.74 13.54
N PHE A 41 23.62 17.10 14.67
CA PHE A 41 23.69 17.77 15.97
C PHE A 41 25.13 17.98 16.46
N LYS A 42 25.48 19.23 16.80
CA LYS A 42 26.80 19.58 17.35
C LYS A 42 26.96 19.12 18.81
N PRO A 43 28.06 18.43 19.17
CA PRO A 43 28.32 18.05 20.56
C PRO A 43 28.36 19.26 21.50
N GLY A 44 27.75 19.16 22.68
CA GLY A 44 27.86 20.18 23.75
C GLY A 44 26.65 21.10 23.96
N TYR A 45 25.62 21.05 23.11
CA TYR A 45 24.38 21.83 23.28
C TYR A 45 23.23 20.98 23.83
N LYS A 46 22.25 21.62 24.48
CA LYS A 46 20.99 20.95 24.87
C LYS A 46 20.18 20.66 23.61
N LYS A 47 19.82 19.39 23.42
CA LYS A 47 19.01 18.90 22.31
C LYS A 47 17.54 19.30 22.53
N TYR A 48 16.94 19.96 21.56
CA TYR A 48 15.50 20.23 21.54
C TYR A 48 14.94 19.88 20.15
N THR A 49 14.16 18.80 20.07
CA THR A 49 13.40 18.47 18.86
C THR A 49 12.03 19.13 18.95
N SER A 50 11.70 19.98 17.99
CA SER A 50 10.39 20.64 17.96
C SER A 50 9.28 19.62 17.68
N PRO A 51 8.15 19.64 18.41
CA PRO A 51 7.00 18.79 18.10
C PRO A 51 6.20 19.28 16.87
N ALA A 52 6.60 20.39 16.24
CA ALA A 52 5.86 21.02 15.15
C ALA A 52 5.56 20.09 13.96
N PRO A 53 6.51 19.26 13.45
CA PRO A 53 6.24 18.38 12.31
C PRO A 53 5.14 17.35 12.63
N LYS A 54 5.18 16.76 13.83
CA LYS A 54 4.18 15.81 14.30
C LYS A 54 2.82 16.47 14.51
N ASN A 55 2.79 17.68 15.08
CA ASN A 55 1.55 18.44 15.28
C ASN A 55 0.88 18.82 13.95
N PHE A 56 1.68 19.25 12.97
CA PHE A 56 1.20 19.57 11.63
C PHE A 56 0.58 18.35 10.94
N PHE A 57 1.29 17.21 10.94
CA PHE A 57 0.76 15.96 10.40
C PHE A 57 -0.51 15.51 11.10
N ASN A 58 -0.56 15.55 12.44
CA ASN A 58 -1.76 15.17 13.19
C ASN A 58 -2.97 16.05 12.83
N LYS A 59 -2.76 17.33 12.52
CA LYS A 59 -3.83 18.24 12.07
C LYS A 59 -4.36 17.84 10.70
N ILE A 60 -3.48 17.49 9.76
CA ILE A 60 -3.88 17.02 8.42
C ILE A 60 -4.63 15.68 8.55
N LEU A 61 -4.07 14.75 9.32
CA LEU A 61 -4.67 13.45 9.57
C LEU A 61 -6.06 13.59 10.22
N ASP A 62 -6.23 14.49 11.19
CA ASP A 62 -7.54 14.77 11.79
C ASP A 62 -8.54 15.33 10.77
N GLY A 63 -8.13 16.28 9.92
CA GLY A 63 -8.95 16.80 8.83
C GLY A 63 -9.39 15.71 7.84
N GLY A 64 -8.44 14.90 7.38
CA GLY A 64 -8.70 13.79 6.46
C GLY A 64 -9.64 12.73 7.06
N ASN A 65 -9.55 12.47 8.36
CA ASN A 65 -10.43 11.54 9.07
C ASN A 65 -11.84 12.10 9.35
N ARG A 66 -12.00 13.42 9.46
CA ARG A 66 -13.29 14.07 9.75
C ARG A 66 -14.11 14.42 8.52
N ALA A 67 -13.49 14.48 7.34
CA ALA A 67 -14.26 14.82 6.14
C ALA A 67 -15.40 13.81 5.91
N SER A 68 -16.51 14.25 5.33
CA SER A 68 -17.62 13.33 4.99
C SER A 68 -17.35 12.68 3.65
N LEU A 69 -17.62 11.38 3.52
CA LEU A 69 -17.64 10.71 2.22
C LEU A 69 -19.09 10.64 1.76
N THR A 70 -19.38 11.20 0.60
CA THR A 70 -20.67 11.07 -0.08
C THR A 70 -20.45 10.21 -1.32
N ILE A 71 -21.17 9.10 -1.40
CA ILE A 71 -21.20 8.23 -2.58
C ILE A 71 -22.51 8.52 -3.27
N GLN A 72 -22.45 8.88 -4.55
CA GLN A 72 -23.62 9.15 -5.37
C GLN A 72 -23.46 8.52 -6.74
N VAL A 73 -24.47 7.76 -7.17
CA VAL A 73 -24.58 7.21 -8.52
C VAL A 73 -25.43 8.20 -9.32
N ASN A 74 -24.78 8.99 -10.18
CA ASN A 74 -25.47 9.97 -11.01
C ASN A 74 -26.30 9.26 -12.08
N THR A 75 -27.60 9.55 -12.10
CA THR A 75 -28.53 9.09 -13.14
C THR A 75 -28.77 10.19 -14.17
N GLY A 76 -29.19 9.82 -15.38
CA GLY A 76 -29.55 10.77 -16.43
C GLY A 76 -30.76 11.63 -16.05
N GLU A 77 -30.93 12.78 -16.70
CA GLU A 77 -32.06 13.68 -16.42
C GLU A 77 -33.42 13.02 -16.72
N ASP A 78 -33.45 12.12 -17.70
CA ASP A 78 -34.59 11.32 -18.14
C ASP A 78 -34.73 9.97 -17.42
N ALA A 79 -33.92 9.72 -16.39
CA ALA A 79 -33.90 8.44 -15.69
C ALA A 79 -35.25 8.10 -15.08
N GLN A 80 -35.70 6.87 -15.37
CA GLN A 80 -36.97 6.36 -14.87
C GLN A 80 -36.92 6.07 -13.37
N GLU A 81 -38.09 5.92 -12.73
CA GLU A 81 -38.17 5.66 -11.29
C GLU A 81 -37.39 4.40 -10.88
N ASP A 82 -37.49 3.33 -11.67
CA ASP A 82 -36.76 2.08 -11.43
C ASP A 82 -35.24 2.26 -11.50
N GLU A 83 -34.74 3.11 -12.40
CA GLU A 83 -33.31 3.40 -12.51
C GLU A 83 -32.80 4.19 -11.31
N ARG A 84 -33.61 5.13 -10.80
CA ARG A 84 -33.30 5.87 -9.57
C ARG A 84 -33.32 4.97 -8.34
N ALA A 85 -34.26 4.03 -8.27
CA ALA A 85 -34.31 3.03 -7.20
C ALA A 85 -33.06 2.13 -7.23
N ASN A 86 -32.68 1.63 -8.40
CA ASN A 86 -31.46 0.83 -8.57
C ASN A 86 -30.19 1.61 -8.20
N ALA A 87 -30.11 2.90 -8.53
CA ALA A 87 -29.00 3.76 -8.13
C ALA A 87 -28.91 3.90 -6.60
N ASN A 88 -30.04 4.13 -5.93
CA ASN A 88 -30.11 4.19 -4.48
C ASN A 88 -29.70 2.86 -3.82
N ASP A 89 -30.13 1.72 -4.37
CA ASP A 89 -29.73 0.40 -3.88
C ASP A 89 -28.22 0.17 -4.04
N ALA A 90 -27.63 0.61 -5.16
CA ALA A 90 -26.19 0.56 -5.39
C ALA A 90 -25.41 1.43 -4.39
N GLU A 91 -25.87 2.65 -4.11
CA GLU A 91 -25.27 3.54 -3.11
C GLU A 91 -25.31 2.91 -1.71
N LEU A 92 -26.46 2.38 -1.30
CA LEU A 92 -26.62 1.68 -0.02
C LEU A 92 -25.74 0.44 0.06
N PHE A 93 -25.59 -0.31 -1.04
CA PHE A 93 -24.69 -1.46 -1.11
C PHE A 93 -23.23 -1.05 -0.90
N LEU A 94 -22.75 0.01 -1.54
CA LEU A 94 -21.38 0.52 -1.37
C LEU A 94 -21.13 1.05 0.04
N ILE A 95 -22.09 1.76 0.63
CA ILE A 95 -22.02 2.19 2.04
C ILE A 95 -21.95 0.98 2.97
N GLY A 96 -22.77 -0.05 2.69
CA GLY A 96 -22.73 -1.34 3.40
C GLY A 96 -21.36 -2.02 3.30
N ALA A 97 -20.76 -2.04 2.10
CA ALA A 97 -19.44 -2.61 1.85
C ALA A 97 -18.34 -1.92 2.66
N LEU A 98 -18.30 -0.58 2.67
CA LEU A 98 -17.32 0.18 3.47
C LEU A 98 -17.46 -0.08 4.98
N ASN A 99 -18.69 -0.18 5.47
CA ASN A 99 -18.96 -0.51 6.86
C ASN A 99 -18.52 -1.94 7.22
N ASP A 100 -18.68 -2.90 6.30
CA ASP A 100 -18.23 -4.27 6.51
C ASP A 100 -16.70 -4.38 6.49
N ILE A 101 -16.03 -3.66 5.58
CA ILE A 101 -14.56 -3.53 5.56
C ILE A 101 -14.05 -3.04 6.92
N ASP A 102 -14.63 -1.96 7.46
CA ASP A 102 -14.23 -1.44 8.77
C ASP A 102 -14.58 -2.38 9.93
N ARG A 103 -15.66 -3.15 9.82
CA ARG A 103 -16.01 -4.20 10.79
C ARG A 103 -14.97 -5.32 10.77
N ASN A 104 -14.56 -5.78 9.60
CA ASN A 104 -13.55 -6.82 9.43
C ASN A 104 -12.14 -6.34 9.84
N GLY A 105 -11.80 -5.08 9.57
CA GLY A 105 -10.58 -4.45 10.07
C GLY A 105 -10.54 -4.41 11.61
N ARG A 106 -11.65 -4.05 12.27
CA ARG A 106 -11.74 -4.04 13.73
C ARG A 106 -11.52 -5.41 14.38
N LYS A 107 -12.02 -6.49 13.77
CA LYS A 107 -11.74 -7.88 14.23
C LYS A 107 -10.23 -8.17 14.29
N ARG A 108 -9.45 -7.55 13.40
CA ARG A 108 -7.99 -7.66 13.28
C ARG A 108 -7.22 -6.56 14.02
N ARG A 109 -7.90 -5.78 14.86
CA ARG A 109 -7.35 -4.61 15.58
C ARG A 109 -6.76 -3.53 14.67
N GLN A 110 -7.20 -3.47 13.42
CA GLN A 110 -6.83 -2.40 12.50
C GLN A 110 -7.69 -1.15 12.74
N LYS A 111 -7.15 0.01 12.33
CA LYS A 111 -7.94 1.24 12.26
C LYS A 111 -8.90 1.16 11.07
N ALA A 112 -9.90 2.05 11.05
CA ALA A 112 -10.79 2.20 9.90
C ALA A 112 -9.99 2.43 8.61
N LEU A 113 -10.47 1.90 7.49
CA LEU A 113 -9.81 1.92 6.18
C LEU A 113 -9.35 3.33 5.82
N ARG A 114 -10.26 4.30 5.92
CA ARG A 114 -9.98 5.71 5.64
C ARG A 114 -8.80 6.24 6.44
N ARG A 115 -8.71 5.89 7.72
CA ARG A 115 -7.63 6.35 8.60
C ARG A 115 -6.29 5.77 8.19
N LEU A 116 -6.26 4.52 7.74
CA LEU A 116 -5.05 3.89 7.25
C LEU A 116 -4.58 4.51 5.93
N ILE A 117 -5.50 4.69 4.96
CA ILE A 117 -5.20 5.33 3.67
C ILE A 117 -4.70 6.76 3.89
N THR A 118 -5.42 7.55 4.70
CA THR A 118 -5.02 8.94 4.99
C THR A 118 -3.65 8.99 5.68
N PHE A 119 -3.38 8.05 6.59
CA PHE A 119 -2.08 8.01 7.26
C PHE A 119 -0.93 7.77 6.28
N PHE A 120 -0.99 6.70 5.47
CA PHE A 120 0.10 6.40 4.52
C PHE A 120 0.18 7.43 3.40
N GLY A 121 -0.97 7.84 2.86
CA GLY A 121 -1.05 8.87 1.83
C GLY A 121 -0.45 10.19 2.28
N CYS A 122 -0.73 10.68 3.50
CA CYS A 122 -0.13 11.92 3.97
C CYS A 122 1.33 11.75 4.42
N LEU A 123 1.69 10.62 5.04
CA LEU A 123 3.00 10.43 5.64
C LEU A 123 4.06 10.11 4.60
N ARG A 124 3.71 9.26 3.63
CA ARG A 124 4.64 8.75 2.63
C ARG A 124 4.31 9.22 1.22
N GLY A 125 3.18 9.92 1.06
CA GLY A 125 2.71 10.36 -0.25
C GLY A 125 2.15 9.22 -1.11
N TRP A 126 2.10 7.99 -0.58
CA TRP A 126 1.69 6.79 -1.31
C TRP A 126 0.88 5.86 -0.41
N ALA A 127 -0.06 5.12 -0.99
CA ALA A 127 -0.85 4.09 -0.33
C ALA A 127 -1.02 2.86 -1.22
N VAL A 128 -1.09 1.68 -0.62
CA VAL A 128 -1.34 0.42 -1.33
C VAL A 128 -2.58 -0.24 -0.74
N LEU A 129 -3.50 -0.62 -1.62
CA LEU A 129 -4.73 -1.30 -1.25
C LEU A 129 -4.82 -2.62 -1.97
N ARG A 130 -4.96 -3.71 -1.22
CA ARG A 130 -5.46 -4.98 -1.76
C ARG A 130 -6.97 -5.02 -1.65
N CYS A 131 -7.65 -5.19 -2.76
CA CYS A 131 -9.11 -5.17 -2.85
C CYS A 131 -9.61 -6.52 -3.39
N LEU A 132 -10.12 -7.36 -2.49
CA LEU A 132 -10.70 -8.65 -2.84
C LEU A 132 -12.18 -8.66 -2.50
N VAL A 133 -13.01 -8.94 -3.51
CA VAL A 133 -14.45 -9.13 -3.35
C VAL A 133 -14.78 -10.54 -3.83
N HIS A 134 -15.39 -11.34 -2.96
CA HIS A 134 -15.77 -12.71 -3.30
C HIS A 134 -17.00 -13.13 -2.51
N VAL A 135 -17.66 -14.19 -2.99
CA VAL A 135 -18.72 -14.88 -2.28
C VAL A 135 -18.17 -16.25 -1.86
N PRO A 136 -18.03 -16.53 -0.56
CA PRO A 136 -17.53 -17.82 -0.11
C PRO A 136 -18.42 -18.98 -0.59
N ALA A 137 -17.83 -20.15 -0.82
CA ALA A 137 -18.54 -21.30 -1.35
C ALA A 137 -19.68 -21.73 -0.40
N GLY A 138 -20.90 -21.83 -0.94
CA GLY A 138 -22.09 -22.19 -0.16
C GLY A 138 -22.70 -21.04 0.64
N GLU A 139 -22.17 -19.82 0.53
CA GLU A 139 -22.72 -18.64 1.16
C GLU A 139 -23.34 -17.70 0.12
N THR A 140 -24.28 -16.85 0.55
CA THR A 140 -24.94 -15.86 -0.33
C THR A 140 -24.46 -14.44 -0.07
N HIS A 141 -23.63 -14.24 0.96
CA HIS A 141 -23.16 -12.92 1.33
C HIS A 141 -21.85 -12.59 0.62
N THR A 142 -21.77 -11.37 0.11
CA THR A 142 -20.54 -10.84 -0.49
C THR A 142 -19.58 -10.42 0.62
N VAL A 143 -18.34 -10.90 0.55
CA VAL A 143 -17.27 -10.55 1.48
C VAL A 143 -16.36 -9.52 0.82
N PHE A 144 -16.23 -8.36 1.49
CA PHE A 144 -15.31 -7.30 1.10
C PHE A 144 -14.04 -7.38 1.97
N LYS A 145 -12.94 -7.80 1.37
CA LYS A 145 -11.63 -7.86 2.02
C LYS A 145 -10.71 -6.81 1.42
N VAL A 146 -10.64 -5.67 2.10
CA VAL A 146 -9.69 -4.60 1.77
C VAL A 146 -8.58 -4.56 2.83
N ASP A 147 -7.34 -4.66 2.37
CA ASP A 147 -6.15 -4.56 3.20
C ASP A 147 -5.27 -3.40 2.74
N VAL A 148 -4.76 -2.63 3.70
CA VAL A 148 -3.82 -1.55 3.42
C VAL A 148 -2.43 -2.07 3.69
N TRP A 149 -1.57 -2.06 2.67
CA TRP A 149 -0.19 -2.48 2.78
C TRP A 149 0.72 -1.29 3.03
N ASP A 150 1.80 -1.57 3.77
CA ASP A 150 2.80 -0.55 4.04
C ASP A 150 3.70 -0.37 2.81
N ILE A 151 3.64 0.80 2.16
CA ILE A 151 4.36 1.05 0.89
C ILE A 151 5.89 0.85 1.02
N MET A 152 6.49 1.13 2.19
CA MET A 152 7.92 0.92 2.48
C MET A 152 8.34 -0.55 2.40
N HIS A 153 7.39 -1.48 2.53
CA HIS A 153 7.64 -2.90 2.37
C HIS A 153 6.96 -3.50 1.15
N THR A 154 6.42 -2.65 0.27
CA THR A 154 5.83 -3.05 -1.00
C THR A 154 6.83 -2.81 -2.14
N THR A 155 6.87 -3.70 -3.11
CA THR A 155 7.68 -3.57 -4.33
C THR A 155 6.78 -3.97 -5.50
N TRP A 156 6.80 -3.23 -6.59
CA TRP A 156 5.91 -3.49 -7.73
C TRP A 156 6.58 -3.15 -9.06
N GLU A 157 5.93 -3.60 -10.12
CA GLU A 157 6.25 -3.24 -11.49
C GLU A 157 4.97 -2.96 -12.27
N ASP A 158 5.00 -1.86 -13.02
CA ASP A 158 3.92 -1.43 -13.89
C ASP A 158 4.19 -1.97 -15.31
N GLY A 159 3.16 -2.60 -15.88
CA GLY A 159 3.12 -3.01 -17.28
C GLY A 159 2.29 -2.05 -18.14
N VAL A 160 2.00 -2.46 -19.37
CA VAL A 160 1.25 -1.64 -20.34
C VAL A 160 -0.17 -1.31 -19.87
N ASP A 161 -0.82 -2.27 -19.20
CA ASP A 161 -2.22 -2.17 -18.76
C ASP A 161 -2.33 -1.94 -17.24
N GLY A 162 -1.30 -1.34 -16.63
CA GLY A 162 -1.18 -1.19 -15.18
C GLY A 162 -0.33 -2.29 -14.55
N LEU A 163 -0.51 -2.54 -13.26
CA LEU A 163 0.36 -3.44 -12.46
C LEU A 163 0.55 -4.82 -13.10
N GLU A 164 1.82 -5.17 -13.35
CA GLU A 164 2.22 -6.49 -13.83
C GLU A 164 2.34 -7.47 -12.66
N TRP A 165 3.01 -7.02 -11.59
CA TRP A 165 3.14 -7.75 -10.34
C TRP A 165 3.36 -6.81 -9.16
N ILE A 166 3.08 -7.31 -7.96
CA ILE A 166 3.32 -6.62 -6.71
C ILE A 166 3.67 -7.61 -5.60
N ALA A 167 4.58 -7.20 -4.73
CA ALA A 167 5.11 -8.00 -3.64
C ALA A 167 5.06 -7.20 -2.34
N TYR A 168 4.60 -7.82 -1.26
CA TYR A 168 4.66 -7.23 0.08
C TYR A 168 5.47 -8.09 1.03
N GLN A 169 6.50 -7.48 1.59
CA GLN A 169 7.41 -8.13 2.53
C GLN A 169 7.05 -7.75 3.95
N ARG A 170 6.98 -8.71 4.87
CA ARG A 170 6.82 -8.42 6.30
C ARG A 170 7.56 -9.44 7.14
N LYS A 171 7.97 -9.02 8.33
CA LYS A 171 8.39 -9.97 9.37
C LYS A 171 7.16 -10.53 10.08
N ALA A 172 7.15 -11.84 10.29
CA ALA A 172 6.10 -12.53 11.02
C ALA A 172 6.73 -13.50 12.03
N THR A 173 6.10 -13.65 13.18
CA THR A 173 6.54 -14.61 14.20
C THR A 173 6.16 -16.03 13.80
N LYS A 174 6.85 -17.02 14.38
CA LYS A 174 6.50 -18.44 14.20
C LYS A 174 5.00 -18.73 14.44
N ALA A 175 4.42 -18.14 15.48
CA ALA A 175 3.01 -18.32 15.81
C ALA A 175 2.06 -17.72 14.75
N GLN A 176 2.44 -16.59 14.14
CA GLN A 176 1.67 -15.99 13.05
C GLN A 176 1.73 -16.84 11.78
N ILE A 177 2.91 -17.33 11.41
CA ILE A 177 3.09 -18.18 10.23
C ILE A 177 2.30 -19.48 10.38
N LEU A 178 2.38 -20.12 11.55
CA LEU A 178 1.61 -21.32 11.84
C LEU A 178 0.10 -21.06 11.80
N GLY A 179 -0.36 -19.94 12.35
CA GLY A 179 -1.78 -19.59 12.36
C GLY A 179 -2.34 -19.19 10.98
N GLU A 180 -1.53 -18.59 10.11
CA GLU A 180 -1.95 -18.12 8.80
C GLU A 180 -1.80 -19.17 7.69
N TYR A 181 -0.73 -19.98 7.73
CA TYR A 181 -0.37 -20.91 6.66
C TYR A 181 -0.31 -22.37 7.10
N GLY A 182 -0.40 -22.68 8.40
CA GLY A 182 -0.31 -24.05 8.91
C GLY A 182 1.09 -24.66 8.83
N VAL A 183 2.13 -23.85 8.57
CA VAL A 183 3.52 -24.30 8.41
C VAL A 183 4.31 -23.97 9.68
N GLU A 184 5.06 -24.94 10.19
CA GLU A 184 6.05 -24.70 11.23
C GLU A 184 7.39 -24.27 10.63
N ILE A 185 7.95 -23.19 11.17
CA ILE A 185 9.28 -22.72 10.82
C ILE A 185 10.28 -23.01 11.95
N GLU A 186 11.56 -23.08 11.56
CA GLU A 186 12.67 -23.00 12.49
C GLU A 186 12.96 -21.53 12.84
N GLY A 187 13.24 -21.25 14.12
CA GLY A 187 13.48 -19.89 14.61
C GLY A 187 12.25 -19.19 15.21
N ALA A 188 12.46 -17.93 15.63
CA ALA A 188 11.43 -17.12 16.31
C ALA A 188 10.59 -16.31 15.32
N ASP A 189 11.20 -15.84 14.23
CA ASP A 189 10.60 -15.02 13.20
C ASP A 189 11.16 -15.36 11.80
N ALA A 190 10.42 -14.96 10.77
CA ALA A 190 10.85 -15.08 9.38
C ALA A 190 10.28 -13.93 8.54
N THR A 191 10.86 -13.73 7.36
CA THR A 191 10.32 -12.77 6.38
C THR A 191 9.37 -13.50 5.45
N ILE A 192 8.17 -12.94 5.27
CA ILE A 192 7.17 -13.43 4.34
C ILE A 192 7.07 -12.44 3.18
N THR A 193 7.06 -12.95 1.96
CA THR A 193 6.79 -12.18 0.74
C THR A 193 5.46 -12.65 0.13
N ASP A 194 4.41 -11.83 0.22
CA ASP A 194 3.12 -12.05 -0.44
C ASP A 194 3.20 -11.50 -1.87
N PHE A 195 3.21 -12.38 -2.88
CA PHE A 195 3.48 -12.04 -4.28
C PHE A 195 2.26 -12.28 -5.17
N TRP A 196 1.87 -11.25 -5.89
CA TRP A 196 0.70 -11.24 -6.77
C TRP A 196 1.10 -10.85 -8.18
N THR A 197 0.50 -11.54 -9.14
CA THR A 197 0.61 -11.25 -10.58
C THR A 197 -0.80 -11.08 -11.15
N LYS A 198 -0.91 -10.88 -12.47
CA LYS A 198 -2.21 -10.83 -13.15
C LYS A 198 -3.00 -12.14 -13.06
N GLU A 199 -2.31 -13.26 -12.91
CA GLU A 199 -2.91 -14.60 -13.00
C GLU A 199 -2.86 -15.40 -11.70
N LYS A 200 -1.72 -15.31 -11.00
CA LYS A 200 -1.38 -16.16 -9.86
C LYS A 200 -1.02 -15.36 -8.62
N ASN A 201 -1.28 -15.96 -7.46
CA ASN A 201 -0.81 -15.49 -6.17
C ASN A 201 0.00 -16.59 -5.47
N CYS A 202 1.07 -16.22 -4.81
CA CYS A 202 1.89 -17.14 -4.01
C CYS A 202 2.47 -16.40 -2.80
N VAL A 203 2.97 -17.17 -1.83
CA VAL A 203 3.63 -16.62 -0.66
C VAL A 203 4.95 -17.34 -0.45
N VAL A 204 6.03 -16.58 -0.35
CA VAL A 204 7.40 -17.09 -0.19
C VAL A 204 7.90 -16.82 1.23
N LEU A 205 8.44 -17.84 1.89
CA LEU A 205 9.20 -17.77 3.14
C LEU A 205 10.66 -17.45 2.84
N ASN A 206 11.16 -16.43 3.52
CA ASN A 206 12.53 -15.95 3.44
C ASN A 206 12.96 -15.71 1.98
N GLN A 207 13.79 -16.59 1.42
CA GLN A 207 14.38 -16.44 0.09
C GLN A 207 14.18 -17.67 -0.81
N GLY A 208 13.41 -18.69 -0.42
CA GLY A 208 13.44 -19.93 -1.19
C GLY A 208 12.34 -20.97 -1.00
N GLU A 209 11.41 -20.82 -0.06
CA GLU A 209 10.35 -21.83 0.14
C GLU A 209 8.96 -21.22 -0.04
N PHE A 210 8.04 -21.92 -0.69
CA PHE A 210 6.65 -21.48 -0.76
C PHE A 210 5.91 -21.84 0.53
N LEU A 211 5.31 -20.85 1.18
CA LEU A 211 4.25 -21.05 2.19
C LEU A 211 2.90 -21.28 1.53
N LYS A 212 2.71 -20.68 0.36
CA LYS A 212 1.57 -20.88 -0.51
C LYS A 212 2.09 -21.02 -1.93
N ASP A 213 1.85 -22.18 -2.53
CA ASP A 213 2.24 -22.45 -3.91
C ASP A 213 1.54 -21.48 -4.89
N PRO A 214 2.13 -21.24 -6.07
CA PRO A 214 1.50 -20.40 -7.11
C PRO A 214 0.15 -20.95 -7.57
N GLU A 215 -0.93 -20.34 -7.07
CA GLU A 215 -2.31 -20.69 -7.41
C GLU A 215 -2.96 -19.63 -8.31
N PRO A 216 -3.74 -20.03 -9.32
CA PRO A 216 -4.49 -19.09 -10.15
C PRO A 216 -5.64 -18.47 -9.35
N HIS A 217 -5.82 -17.15 -9.46
CA HIS A 217 -6.94 -16.44 -8.81
C HIS A 217 -8.05 -16.02 -9.77
N ASN A 218 -7.85 -16.14 -11.10
CA ASN A 218 -8.87 -15.88 -12.13
C ASN A 218 -9.53 -14.49 -12.10
N ILE A 219 -8.83 -13.48 -11.57
CA ILE A 219 -9.34 -12.09 -11.48
C ILE A 219 -9.05 -11.31 -12.78
N GLY A 220 -8.07 -11.74 -13.57
CA GLY A 220 -7.67 -11.13 -14.84
C GLY A 220 -6.80 -9.88 -14.70
N HIS A 221 -6.50 -9.46 -13.47
CA HIS A 221 -5.58 -8.38 -13.12
C HIS A 221 -5.03 -8.59 -11.71
N VAL A 222 -3.97 -7.86 -11.35
CA VAL A 222 -3.44 -7.82 -9.99
C VAL A 222 -4.51 -7.16 -9.08
N PRO A 223 -5.04 -7.83 -8.04
CA PRO A 223 -6.13 -7.28 -7.21
C PRO A 223 -5.62 -6.27 -6.15
N LEU A 224 -4.63 -5.49 -6.53
CA LEU A 224 -4.01 -4.46 -5.72
C LEU A 224 -3.89 -3.18 -6.52
N GLY A 225 -4.03 -2.04 -5.84
CA GLY A 225 -3.76 -0.72 -6.39
C GLY A 225 -2.66 -0.05 -5.60
N VAL A 226 -1.75 0.60 -6.32
CA VAL A 226 -0.74 1.51 -5.78
C VAL A 226 -1.18 2.92 -6.17
N PHE A 227 -1.30 3.81 -5.19
CA PHE A 227 -1.81 5.16 -5.37
C PHE A 227 -0.81 6.15 -4.79
N ASP A 228 -0.43 7.13 -5.57
CA ASP A 228 0.26 8.32 -5.12
C ASP A 228 -0.75 9.42 -4.72
N VAL A 229 -0.33 10.29 -3.81
CA VAL A 229 -1.13 11.40 -3.30
C VAL A 229 -0.53 12.72 -3.78
N GLY A 230 -1.38 13.56 -4.37
CA GLY A 230 -1.01 14.87 -4.90
C GLY A 230 -1.61 15.07 -6.28
N ASP A 231 -1.74 16.32 -6.69
CA ASP A 231 -2.28 16.68 -8.02
C ASP A 231 -1.20 16.69 -9.11
N MET A 232 0.03 16.29 -8.76
CA MET A 232 1.17 16.37 -9.65
C MET A 232 1.09 15.21 -10.66
N PRO A 233 0.93 15.50 -11.97
CA PRO A 233 0.89 14.45 -12.98
C PRO A 233 2.26 13.82 -13.16
N ASP A 234 2.31 12.65 -13.80
CA ASP A 234 3.55 12.01 -14.21
C ASP A 234 4.38 12.97 -15.09
N LEU A 235 5.49 13.46 -14.55
CA LEU A 235 6.43 14.30 -15.30
C LEU A 235 7.54 13.44 -15.89
N GLN A 236 7.62 13.42 -17.22
CA GLN A 236 8.76 12.84 -17.94
C GLN A 236 9.80 13.93 -18.22
N THR A 237 10.99 13.81 -17.64
CA THR A 237 12.11 14.71 -17.93
C THR A 237 12.89 14.21 -19.16
N LYS A 238 13.42 15.15 -19.97
CA LYS A 238 14.16 14.82 -21.19
C LYS A 238 15.51 14.14 -20.92
N ASP A 239 16.09 14.40 -19.76
CA ASP A 239 17.40 13.87 -19.37
C ASP A 239 17.22 12.51 -18.69
N PHE A 240 17.17 11.45 -19.50
CA PHE A 240 17.40 10.06 -19.10
C PHE A 240 18.87 9.79 -18.70
N SER A 241 19.66 10.83 -18.41
CA SER A 241 21.07 10.70 -18.03
C SER A 241 21.18 10.38 -16.55
N GLY A 242 21.10 9.08 -16.25
CA GLY A 242 21.54 8.55 -14.98
C GLY A 242 23.04 8.76 -14.78
N THR A 243 23.42 9.20 -13.59
CA THR A 243 24.65 8.67 -12.98
C THR A 243 24.33 7.30 -12.41
N GLY A 244 24.36 6.28 -13.29
CA GLY A 244 24.59 4.88 -12.93
C GLY A 244 23.37 3.96 -12.82
N GLY A 245 23.21 3.07 -13.81
CA GLY A 245 22.55 1.76 -13.69
C GLY A 245 21.02 1.74 -13.55
N SER A 246 20.32 1.21 -14.56
CA SER A 246 18.87 0.86 -14.61
C SER A 246 17.82 1.85 -14.03
N ALA A 247 18.22 3.05 -13.60
CA ALA A 247 17.41 4.01 -12.86
C ALA A 247 16.60 4.99 -13.74
N GLY A 248 16.40 4.68 -15.02
CA GLY A 248 15.69 5.58 -15.95
C GLY A 248 14.22 5.81 -15.60
N ALA A 249 13.58 4.88 -14.88
CA ALA A 249 12.18 4.98 -14.46
C ALA A 249 11.96 5.70 -13.12
N LEU A 250 13.03 6.12 -12.42
CA LEU A 250 12.95 6.66 -11.05
C LEU A 250 13.07 8.18 -10.98
N ASN A 251 13.68 8.83 -11.98
CA ASN A 251 13.71 10.30 -12.07
C ASN A 251 12.30 10.90 -12.20
N THR A 252 11.31 10.12 -12.68
CA THR A 252 9.91 10.54 -12.75
C THR A 252 9.18 10.36 -11.41
N MET A 253 9.59 9.40 -10.57
CA MET A 253 8.98 9.13 -9.26
C MET A 253 9.48 10.07 -8.15
N GLU A 254 10.62 10.74 -8.34
CA GLU A 254 11.20 11.65 -7.34
C GLU A 254 10.22 12.73 -6.90
N PHE A 255 9.43 13.28 -7.83
CA PHE A 255 8.46 14.33 -7.56
C PHE A 255 7.01 13.83 -7.44
N GLN A 256 6.80 12.52 -7.58
CA GLN A 256 5.48 11.90 -7.53
C GLN A 256 5.14 11.42 -6.12
N GLY A 257 3.87 11.56 -5.73
CA GLY A 257 3.36 11.14 -4.43
C GLY A 257 4.16 11.74 -3.29
N GLU A 258 4.07 13.07 -3.18
CA GLU A 258 4.80 13.82 -2.16
C GLU A 258 4.06 13.78 -0.82
N SER A 259 4.80 13.52 0.26
CA SER A 259 4.23 13.59 1.60
C SER A 259 4.01 15.04 2.01
N VAL A 260 3.32 15.22 3.14
CA VAL A 260 3.14 16.54 3.76
C VAL A 260 4.46 17.16 4.25
N TYR A 261 5.56 16.41 4.23
CA TYR A 261 6.89 16.84 4.65
C TYR A 261 7.84 17.18 3.50
N SER A 262 7.39 17.12 2.24
CA SER A 262 8.21 17.41 1.07
C SER A 262 8.98 18.72 1.15
N THR A 263 8.38 19.76 1.74
CA THR A 263 8.98 21.10 1.88
C THR A 263 10.00 21.24 3.01
N VAL A 264 10.11 20.24 3.90
CA VAL A 264 10.99 20.27 5.08
C VAL A 264 12.03 19.16 5.08
N ARG A 265 12.12 18.35 4.02
CA ARG A 265 13.20 17.35 3.87
C ARG A 265 14.56 18.05 3.79
N GLY A 266 15.53 17.57 4.56
CA GLY A 266 16.90 18.11 4.58
C GLY A 266 17.09 19.40 5.38
N LEU A 267 16.12 19.79 6.23
CA LEU A 267 16.25 20.85 7.23
C LEU A 267 16.80 20.35 8.57
#